data_AF-A0A9D2RBK5-F1
#
_entry.id   AF-A0A9D2RBK5-F1
#
_cell.length_a   1.000
_cell.length_b   1.000
_cell.length_c   1.000
_cell.angle_alpha   90.00
_cell.angle_beta   90.00
_cell.angle_gamma   90.00
#
_symmetry.space_group_name_H-M   'P 1'
#
loop_
_entity.id
_entity.type
_entity.pdbx_description
1 polymer ?
#
loop_
_entity_poly.entity_id
_entity_poly.type
_entity_poly.pdbx_seq_one_letter_code
_entity_poly.pdbx_strand_id
1 'polypeptide(L)'
;MNRHPVVFLSFQNVKASAPDEMLRLLGRAVCSEYRRYYSLISSSALPEEELRQFYEVYSVISSRENAAALKEVIGSSVVVLCNVLELYFGRKVYLLLDEYDTPFISANSGGYYSEVRDVLAGMLSFALKGNPSIEKALLTGIQRVAKENIFSGLNNLVVCTAADADYADCFGFTEKETRELLEYCGGQFTDEVRDMYDGYRIGDCELYNPWSVSCYCARKRPESYWVNTGENSILKNALAQQRSTFAEKYNTLVEEGKITVKAELSTAYYEKPNDASLWGLLINAGMVTIEERKSEEDFTVRVPNQEVWKAFQELTAFYLQVDEYEIGTMLGYLKTGDIDKFAEAYRKVLLELPSYHDLKDENSYHMMMLGICTFLRRDYDVRSNRESGSGWGDILLYAKKPALPNLALEFKYTKDHSKDLEKLATDAVRQIKEKNYYADMQGETVLIGLAHCGKQASVVWEKCNISKEISPGEKTIV
;
A
#
# COMPACT_ATOMS: atom_id res chain seq x y z
N MET A 1 37.58 -9.93 -4.94
CA MET A 1 36.42 -9.00 -4.80
C MET A 1 36.20 -8.80 -3.30
N ASN A 2 35.68 -7.65 -2.86
CA ASN A 2 35.76 -7.05 -1.50
C ASN A 2 37.05 -6.27 -1.22
N ARG A 3 37.18 -5.09 -1.84
CA ARG A 3 38.32 -4.18 -1.66
C ARG A 3 38.01 -2.96 -0.74
N HIS A 4 36.75 -2.76 -0.36
CA HIS A 4 36.31 -1.63 0.45
C HIS A 4 35.64 -2.13 1.74
N PRO A 5 35.90 -1.49 2.89
CA PRO A 5 35.07 -1.69 4.08
C PRO A 5 33.63 -1.25 3.80
N VAL A 6 32.66 -1.98 4.36
CA VAL A 6 31.23 -1.70 4.18
C VAL A 6 30.65 -1.38 5.54
N VAL A 7 30.02 -0.23 5.70
CA VAL A 7 29.18 0.06 6.88
C VAL A 7 27.73 -0.17 6.48
N PHE A 8 27.06 -1.12 7.11
CA PHE A 8 25.64 -1.41 6.87
C PHE A 8 24.83 -1.14 8.13
N LEU A 9 23.85 -0.25 8.03
CA LEU A 9 22.90 0.08 9.09
C LEU A 9 21.48 -0.10 8.56
N SER A 10 20.69 -0.95 9.21
CA SER A 10 19.25 -1.04 8.96
C SER A 10 18.49 -0.45 10.14
N PHE A 11 17.55 0.45 9.86
CA PHE A 11 16.69 1.07 10.87
C PHE A 11 15.28 0.48 10.92
N GLN A 12 15.08 -0.69 10.30
CA GLN A 12 13.79 -1.39 10.28
C GLN A 12 13.11 -1.55 11.64
N ASN A 13 13.92 -1.82 12.67
CA ASN A 13 13.46 -2.05 14.03
C ASN A 13 13.54 -0.81 14.93
N VAL A 14 13.75 0.37 14.35
CA VAL A 14 13.85 1.64 15.08
C VAL A 14 12.48 2.30 15.10
N LYS A 15 11.54 1.65 15.78
CA LYS A 15 10.15 2.09 15.97
C LYS A 15 9.89 2.21 17.47
N ALA A 16 9.49 3.39 17.92
CA ALA A 16 9.28 3.67 19.34
C ALA A 16 8.07 4.59 19.56
N SER A 17 7.50 4.56 20.76
CA SER A 17 6.42 5.47 21.17
C SER A 17 6.91 6.70 21.94
N ALA A 18 8.21 6.78 22.24
CA ALA A 18 8.81 7.87 23.00
C ALA A 18 10.23 8.22 22.49
N PRO A 19 10.68 9.47 22.65
CA PRO A 19 11.98 9.94 22.14
C PRO A 19 13.18 9.20 22.75
N ASP A 20 13.14 8.92 24.06
CA ASP A 20 14.23 8.22 24.74
C ASP A 20 14.38 6.77 24.25
N GLU A 21 13.26 6.10 23.97
CA GLU A 21 13.26 4.75 23.42
C GLU A 21 13.79 4.75 21.97
N MET A 22 13.38 5.70 21.15
CA MET A 22 13.91 5.93 19.81
C MET A 22 15.45 6.06 19.81
N LEU A 23 16.00 6.88 20.71
CA LEU A 23 17.46 7.04 20.85
C LEU A 23 18.15 5.74 21.28
N ARG A 24 17.55 4.95 22.17
CA ARG A 24 18.09 3.64 22.57
C ARG A 24 18.08 2.63 21.42
N LEU A 25 17.04 2.65 20.57
CA LEU A 25 16.95 1.77 19.39
C LEU A 25 17.94 2.18 18.30
N LEU A 26 18.10 3.48 18.03
CA LEU A 26 19.15 3.99 17.14
C LEU A 26 20.55 3.58 17.64
N GLY A 27 20.83 3.80 18.93
CA GLY A 27 22.08 3.39 19.56
C GLY A 27 22.32 1.89 19.43
N ARG A 28 21.28 1.05 19.54
CA ARG A 28 21.37 -0.41 19.31
C ARG A 28 21.74 -0.76 17.87
N ALA A 29 21.12 -0.11 16.88
CA ALA A 29 21.42 -0.35 15.47
C ALA A 29 22.88 -0.02 15.16
N VAL A 30 23.34 1.17 15.58
CA VAL A 30 24.74 1.60 15.39
C VAL A 30 25.72 0.72 16.18
N CYS A 31 25.40 0.37 17.43
CA CYS A 31 26.26 -0.46 18.27
C CYS A 31 26.50 -1.84 17.65
N SER A 32 25.49 -2.43 17.01
CA SER A 32 25.63 -3.73 16.35
C SER A 32 26.69 -3.69 15.26
N GLU A 33 26.77 -2.57 14.54
CA GLU A 33 27.75 -2.39 13.47
C GLU A 33 29.15 -2.06 14.00
N TYR A 34 29.26 -1.27 15.07
CA TYR A 34 30.54 -1.10 15.79
C TYR A 34 31.09 -2.44 16.31
N ARG A 35 30.23 -3.30 16.85
CA ARG A 35 30.63 -4.63 17.36
C ARG A 35 31.24 -5.51 16.29
N ARG A 36 30.76 -5.41 15.04
CA ARG A 36 31.31 -6.16 13.90
C ARG A 36 32.79 -5.87 13.67
N TYR A 37 33.22 -4.65 13.98
CA TYR A 37 34.61 -4.21 13.81
C TYR A 37 35.40 -4.12 15.12
N TYR A 38 34.79 -4.33 16.28
CA TYR A 38 35.42 -4.06 17.57
C TYR A 38 36.72 -4.83 17.80
N SER A 39 36.76 -6.13 17.53
CA SER A 39 37.97 -6.96 17.70
C SER A 39 39.11 -6.54 16.76
N LEU A 40 38.74 -6.15 15.53
CA LEU A 40 39.67 -5.67 14.51
C LEU A 40 40.33 -4.36 14.93
N ILE A 41 39.52 -3.41 15.40
CA ILE A 41 39.98 -2.10 15.83
C ILE A 41 40.77 -2.20 17.14
N SER A 42 40.34 -3.04 18.08
CA SER A 42 41.02 -3.19 19.37
C SER A 42 42.38 -3.87 19.31
N SER A 43 42.66 -4.61 18.25
CA SER A 43 43.98 -5.21 17.99
C SER A 43 44.83 -4.40 17.00
N SER A 44 44.34 -3.24 16.56
CA SER A 44 45.00 -2.41 15.54
C SER A 44 46.06 -1.48 16.11
N ALA A 45 46.99 -1.04 15.25
CA ALA A 45 47.94 0.03 15.52
C ALA A 45 47.47 1.36 14.89
N LEU A 46 46.18 1.68 15.08
CA LEU A 46 45.62 2.97 14.68
C LEU A 46 46.11 4.11 15.60
N PRO A 47 46.04 5.38 15.16
CA PRO A 47 46.43 6.48 16.02
C PRO A 47 45.51 6.61 17.23
N GLU A 48 46.09 7.09 18.33
CA GLU A 48 45.47 7.05 19.67
C GLU A 48 44.17 7.84 19.75
N GLU A 49 44.09 8.97 19.03
CA GLU A 49 42.93 9.85 19.04
C GLU A 49 41.70 9.20 18.38
N GLU A 50 41.88 8.53 17.24
CA GLU A 50 40.80 7.85 16.53
C GLU A 50 40.33 6.60 17.29
N LEU A 51 41.26 5.88 17.94
CA LEU A 51 40.90 4.80 18.86
C LEU A 51 40.10 5.33 20.06
N ARG A 52 40.53 6.45 20.65
CA ARG A 52 39.83 7.10 21.77
C ARG A 52 38.40 7.47 21.37
N GLN A 53 38.22 8.12 20.22
CA GLN A 53 36.89 8.47 19.70
C GLN A 53 36.02 7.24 19.43
N PHE A 54 36.58 6.20 18.83
CA PHE A 54 35.88 4.93 18.61
C PHE A 54 35.36 4.33 19.92
N TYR A 55 36.22 4.25 20.95
CA TYR A 55 35.85 3.69 22.24
C TYR A 55 34.88 4.55 23.02
N GLU A 56 35.01 5.88 22.96
CA GLU A 56 34.08 6.82 23.57
C GLU A 56 32.68 6.61 23.02
N VAL A 57 32.51 6.65 21.70
CA VAL A 57 31.23 6.39 21.03
C VAL A 57 30.72 4.99 21.37
N TYR A 58 31.57 3.97 21.24
CA TYR A 58 31.19 2.59 21.52
C TYR A 58 30.68 2.39 22.96
N SER A 59 31.32 3.01 23.94
CA SER A 59 30.96 2.90 25.36
C SER A 59 29.56 3.47 25.63
N VAL A 60 29.21 4.60 25.02
CA VAL A 60 27.91 5.25 25.19
C VAL A 60 26.80 4.47 24.47
N ILE A 61 27.02 4.08 23.21
CA ILE A 61 26.00 3.36 22.43
C ILE A 61 25.79 1.91 22.91
N SER A 62 26.77 1.33 23.61
CA SER A 62 26.66 -0.04 24.16
C SER A 62 25.91 -0.08 25.49
N SER A 63 26.14 0.90 26.39
CA SER A 63 25.45 1.01 27.68
C SER A 63 23.95 1.25 27.51
N ARG A 64 23.57 2.18 26.61
CA ARG A 64 22.17 2.52 26.29
C ARG A 64 21.34 3.03 27.48
N GLU A 65 22.00 3.42 28.57
CA GLU A 65 21.32 3.81 29.81
C GLU A 65 20.85 5.28 29.77
N ASN A 66 21.68 6.17 29.21
CA ASN A 66 21.45 7.61 29.22
C ASN A 66 21.06 8.15 27.83
N ALA A 67 19.81 8.58 27.69
CA ALA A 67 19.28 9.13 26.44
C ALA A 67 19.97 10.46 26.03
N ALA A 68 20.35 11.31 27.00
CA ALA A 68 21.05 12.56 26.70
C ALA A 68 22.46 12.28 26.13
N ALA A 69 23.20 11.33 26.73
CA ALA A 69 24.49 10.92 26.21
C ALA A 69 24.36 10.27 24.81
N LEU A 70 23.34 9.44 24.58
CA LEU A 70 23.04 8.88 23.26
C LEU A 70 22.79 9.97 22.22
N LYS A 71 22.00 10.98 22.57
CA LYS A 71 21.70 12.13 21.69
C LYS A 71 22.97 12.87 21.25
N GLU A 72 23.95 13.01 22.14
CA GLU A 72 25.22 13.66 21.84
C GLU A 72 26.11 12.84 20.89
N VAL A 73 26.21 11.52 21.08
CA VAL A 73 27.13 10.68 20.30
C VAL A 73 26.54 10.14 18.99
N ILE A 74 25.22 9.93 18.91
CA ILE A 74 24.60 9.31 17.72
C ILE A 74 24.87 10.14 16.47
N GLY A 75 24.85 11.47 16.57
CA GLY A 75 25.09 12.37 15.45
C GLY A 75 26.43 12.11 14.74
N SER A 76 27.52 11.90 15.48
CA SER A 76 28.85 11.64 14.90
C SER A 76 29.19 10.15 14.79
N SER A 77 28.39 9.27 15.38
CA SER A 77 28.75 7.85 15.49
C SER A 77 29.08 7.17 14.15
N VAL A 78 28.35 7.46 13.08
CA VAL A 78 28.60 6.85 11.76
C VAL A 78 29.87 7.41 11.11
N VAL A 79 30.14 8.71 11.25
CA VAL A 79 31.35 9.34 10.67
C VAL A 79 32.61 8.83 11.36
N VAL A 80 32.58 8.68 12.69
CA VAL A 80 33.69 8.11 13.47
C VAL A 80 34.00 6.69 13.01
N LEU A 81 32.97 5.85 12.82
CA LEU A 81 33.16 4.49 12.34
C LEU A 81 33.77 4.49 10.94
N CYS A 82 33.27 5.33 10.02
CA CYS A 82 33.80 5.39 8.66
C CYS A 82 35.28 5.80 8.64
N ASN A 83 35.66 6.80 9.43
CA ASN A 83 37.04 7.28 9.53
C ASN A 83 37.99 6.18 10.01
N VAL A 84 37.62 5.50 11.10
CA VAL A 84 38.42 4.42 11.70
C VAL A 84 38.61 3.26 10.72
N LEU A 85 37.56 2.91 9.97
CA LEU A 85 37.63 1.86 8.95
C LEU A 85 38.48 2.27 7.75
N GLU A 86 38.37 3.52 7.28
CA GLU A 86 39.23 4.01 6.19
C GLU A 86 40.71 3.92 6.59
N LEU A 87 41.07 4.40 7.79
CA LEU A 87 42.43 4.35 8.29
C LEU A 87 42.94 2.92 8.43
N TYR A 88 42.11 2.01 8.94
CA TYR A 88 42.49 0.62 9.12
C TYR A 88 42.71 -0.11 7.79
N PHE A 89 41.78 0.04 6.85
CA PHE A 89 41.80 -0.68 5.57
C PHE A 89 42.59 0.04 4.48
N GLY A 90 42.98 1.30 4.70
CA GLY A 90 43.59 2.17 3.68
C GLY A 90 42.66 2.43 2.48
N ARG A 91 41.35 2.31 2.68
CA ARG A 91 40.32 2.34 1.63
C ARG A 91 39.06 2.99 2.17
N LYS A 92 38.51 3.93 1.40
CA LYS A 92 37.22 4.56 1.67
C LYS A 92 36.07 3.55 1.76
N VAL A 93 35.07 3.89 2.55
CA VAL A 93 33.96 3.05 3.00
C VAL A 93 32.78 3.11 2.02
N TYR A 94 32.10 1.98 1.84
CA TYR A 94 30.75 1.94 1.27
C TYR A 94 29.73 2.00 2.40
N LEU A 95 28.91 3.05 2.44
CA LEU A 95 27.90 3.25 3.46
C LEU A 95 26.51 2.85 2.92
N LEU A 96 25.89 1.86 3.54
CA LEU A 96 24.58 1.35 3.15
C LEU A 96 23.61 1.60 4.31
N LEU A 97 22.59 2.42 4.07
CA LEU A 97 21.57 2.77 5.05
C LEU A 97 20.22 2.25 4.56
N ASP A 98 19.69 1.27 5.29
CA ASP A 98 18.43 0.62 4.96
C ASP A 98 17.30 1.05 5.91
N GLU A 99 16.10 1.21 5.35
CA GLU A 99 14.94 1.82 6.00
C GLU A 99 15.26 3.14 6.73
N TYR A 100 16.01 4.05 6.07
CA TYR A 100 16.54 5.25 6.73
C TYR A 100 15.46 6.21 7.27
N ASP A 101 14.26 6.12 6.71
CA ASP A 101 13.08 6.93 7.00
C ASP A 101 12.20 6.38 8.14
N THR A 102 12.31 5.08 8.47
CA THR A 102 11.54 4.43 9.54
C THR A 102 11.58 5.18 10.88
N PRO A 103 12.74 5.68 11.38
CA PRO A 103 12.79 6.46 12.62
C PRO A 103 11.98 7.77 12.54
N PHE A 104 12.01 8.47 11.40
CA PHE A 104 11.29 9.74 11.21
C PHE A 104 9.78 9.49 11.17
N ILE A 105 9.37 8.47 10.44
CA ILE A 105 8.00 8.00 10.32
C ILE A 105 7.42 7.60 11.69
N SER A 106 8.17 6.80 12.45
CA SER A 106 7.76 6.35 13.78
C SER A 106 7.63 7.52 14.75
N ALA A 107 8.55 8.49 14.69
CA ALA A 107 8.51 9.66 15.55
C ALA A 107 7.34 10.59 15.23
N ASN A 108 7.01 10.74 13.95
CA ASN A 108 5.82 11.50 13.54
C ASN A 108 4.53 10.83 13.99
N SER A 109 4.42 9.51 13.79
CA SER A 109 3.24 8.74 14.20
C SER A 109 3.05 8.71 15.73
N GLY A 110 4.16 8.72 16.48
CA GLY A 110 4.14 8.79 17.95
C GLY A 110 4.02 10.21 18.52
N GLY A 111 4.00 11.25 17.69
CA GLY A 111 3.81 12.64 18.12
C GLY A 111 5.03 13.31 18.78
N TYR A 112 6.24 12.74 18.67
CA TYR A 112 7.48 13.25 19.28
C TYR A 112 8.55 13.65 18.24
N TYR A 113 8.15 13.80 16.98
CA TYR A 113 9.04 14.13 15.86
C TYR A 113 9.96 15.33 16.14
N SER A 114 9.42 16.40 16.72
CA SER A 114 10.19 17.61 17.05
C SER A 114 11.36 17.38 17.99
N GLU A 115 11.29 16.38 18.88
CA GLU A 115 12.35 16.12 19.87
C GLU A 115 13.54 15.36 19.30
N VAL A 116 13.32 14.52 18.28
CA VAL A 116 14.34 13.61 17.71
C VAL A 116 14.81 14.00 16.31
N ARG A 117 14.04 14.83 15.58
CA ARG A 117 14.34 15.22 14.19
C ARG A 117 15.78 15.71 14.02
N ASP A 118 16.24 16.59 14.90
CA ASP A 118 17.56 17.22 14.76
C ASP A 118 18.70 16.19 14.96
N VAL A 119 18.47 15.15 15.77
CA VAL A 119 19.43 14.05 15.98
C VAL A 119 19.50 13.14 14.77
N LEU A 120 18.33 12.74 14.24
CA LEU A 120 18.22 11.89 13.06
C LEU A 120 18.85 12.58 11.83
N ALA A 121 18.48 13.84 11.63
CA ALA A 121 19.02 14.68 10.56
C ALA A 121 20.51 14.92 10.72
N GLY A 122 20.96 15.21 11.94
CA GLY A 122 22.37 15.38 12.27
C GLY A 122 23.18 14.15 11.91
N MET A 123 22.73 12.96 12.33
CA MET A 123 23.38 11.68 12.02
C MET A 123 23.58 11.47 10.52
N LEU A 124 22.53 11.63 9.72
CA LEU A 124 22.59 11.47 8.27
C LEU A 124 23.46 12.55 7.62
N SER A 125 23.34 13.81 8.07
CA SER A 125 24.14 14.93 7.55
C SER A 125 25.63 14.72 7.82
N PHE A 126 26.03 14.39 9.04
CA PHE A 126 27.43 14.11 9.38
C PHE A 126 27.98 12.88 8.66
N ALA A 127 27.16 11.84 8.45
CA ALA A 127 27.59 10.64 7.75
C ALA A 127 27.81 10.85 6.25
N LEU A 128 26.98 11.68 5.60
CA LEU A 128 26.92 11.77 4.13
C LEU A 128 27.52 13.06 3.57
N LYS A 129 27.35 14.20 4.24
CA LYS A 129 27.76 15.50 3.72
C LYS A 129 29.19 15.81 4.12
N GLY A 130 30.10 15.82 3.14
CA GLY A 130 31.49 16.22 3.36
C GLY A 130 32.31 15.21 4.18
N ASN A 131 31.81 13.99 4.35
CA ASN A 131 32.55 12.89 4.93
C ASN A 131 33.61 12.41 3.92
N PRO A 132 34.92 12.63 4.16
CA PRO A 132 35.96 12.26 3.20
C PRO A 132 36.16 10.74 3.09
N SER A 133 35.73 10.01 4.12
CA SER A 133 36.00 8.60 4.35
C SER A 133 35.04 7.67 3.63
N ILE A 134 33.97 8.20 3.04
CA ILE A 134 33.05 7.44 2.20
C ILE A 134 33.45 7.53 0.72
N GLU A 135 33.36 6.42 0.03
CA GLU A 135 33.51 6.32 -1.43
C GLU A 135 32.15 6.38 -2.11
N LYS A 136 31.17 5.65 -1.56
CA LYS A 136 29.79 5.59 -2.04
C LYS A 136 28.84 5.44 -0.86
N ALA A 137 27.64 5.99 -1.01
CA ALA A 137 26.53 5.75 -0.10
C ALA A 137 25.28 5.33 -0.87
N LEU A 138 24.50 4.41 -0.31
CA LEU A 138 23.17 4.03 -0.80
C LEU A 138 22.18 4.11 0.36
N LEU A 139 21.04 4.73 0.12
CA LEU A 139 19.95 4.84 1.08
C LEU A 139 18.70 4.18 0.48
N THR A 140 18.01 3.35 1.26
CA THR A 140 16.72 2.74 0.89
C THR A 140 15.66 3.10 1.93
N GLY A 141 14.47 3.44 1.46
CA GLY A 141 13.34 3.88 2.30
C GLY A 141 12.10 4.12 1.45
N ILE A 142 10.95 4.22 2.11
CA ILE A 142 9.63 4.39 1.45
C ILE A 142 9.37 5.88 1.16
N GLN A 143 9.79 6.75 2.07
CA GLN A 143 9.60 8.19 1.97
C GLN A 143 10.93 8.91 1.85
N ARG A 144 10.96 9.96 1.02
CA ARG A 144 12.09 10.88 1.03
C ARG A 144 11.96 11.85 2.19
N VAL A 145 12.76 11.61 3.22
CA VAL A 145 12.92 12.56 4.32
C VAL A 145 13.93 13.61 3.88
N ALA A 146 13.48 14.74 3.32
CA ALA A 146 14.37 15.80 2.88
C ALA A 146 13.68 17.16 2.84
N LYS A 147 13.69 17.88 3.96
CA LYS A 147 13.51 19.34 3.93
C LYS A 147 14.83 20.00 3.52
N GLU A 148 14.76 21.00 2.64
CA GLU A 148 15.86 21.97 2.41
C GLU A 148 16.39 22.60 3.72
N ASN A 149 15.60 22.56 4.80
CA ASN A 149 15.99 23.03 6.14
C ASN A 149 16.48 21.95 7.12
N ILE A 150 16.13 20.67 6.95
CA ILE A 150 16.56 19.58 7.86
C ILE A 150 17.98 19.14 7.50
N PHE A 151 18.28 19.14 6.20
CA PHE A 151 19.60 18.89 5.67
C PHE A 151 20.12 20.13 4.98
N SER A 152 20.12 21.32 5.60
CA SER A 152 20.62 22.52 4.93
C SER A 152 22.05 22.26 4.38
N GLY A 153 22.10 21.91 3.09
CA GLY A 153 23.24 21.44 2.31
C GLY A 153 23.50 19.92 2.11
N LEU A 154 22.59 18.96 2.36
CA LEU A 154 22.68 17.63 1.70
C LEU A 154 21.94 17.69 0.35
N ASN A 155 22.55 18.37 -0.61
CA ASN A 155 21.97 18.67 -1.92
C ASN A 155 22.56 17.83 -3.06
N ASN A 156 23.40 16.83 -2.74
CA ASN A 156 24.16 16.04 -3.73
C ASN A 156 23.64 14.59 -3.87
N LEU A 157 22.37 14.34 -3.53
CA LEU A 157 21.77 13.00 -3.66
C LEU A 157 21.16 12.83 -5.05
N VAL A 158 21.55 11.75 -5.72
CA VAL A 158 20.77 11.21 -6.85
C VAL A 158 19.61 10.43 -6.25
N VAL A 159 18.39 10.79 -6.64
CA VAL A 159 17.16 10.15 -6.14
C VAL A 159 16.59 9.29 -7.26
N CYS A 160 16.40 8.01 -6.98
CA CYS A 160 15.71 7.06 -7.86
C CYS A 160 14.39 6.69 -7.20
N THR A 161 13.29 6.91 -7.90
CA THR A 161 11.92 6.64 -7.48
C THR A 161 11.33 5.48 -8.27
N ALA A 162 10.12 5.03 -7.91
CA ALA A 162 9.41 4.01 -8.68
C ALA A 162 9.13 4.41 -10.15
N ALA A 163 9.23 5.70 -10.49
CA ALA A 163 9.05 6.19 -11.86
C ALA A 163 10.32 6.15 -12.70
N ASP A 164 11.48 5.89 -12.10
CA ASP A 164 12.78 5.93 -12.78
C ASP A 164 13.19 4.54 -13.27
N ALA A 165 13.87 4.47 -14.42
CA ALA A 165 14.35 3.21 -14.99
C ALA A 165 15.63 2.70 -14.29
N ASP A 166 16.33 3.57 -13.55
CA ASP A 166 17.49 3.19 -12.76
C ASP A 166 17.11 2.14 -11.71
N TYR A 167 17.82 1.01 -11.71
CA TYR A 167 17.59 -0.11 -10.78
C TYR A 167 16.19 -0.74 -10.88
N ALA A 168 15.45 -0.52 -11.98
CA ALA A 168 14.09 -1.01 -12.14
C ALA A 168 13.98 -2.54 -12.01
N ASP A 169 15.00 -3.30 -12.41
CA ASP A 169 15.06 -4.77 -12.31
C ASP A 169 15.63 -5.29 -10.98
N CYS A 170 15.96 -4.41 -10.03
CA CYS A 170 16.66 -4.78 -8.80
C CYS A 170 15.74 -5.04 -7.59
N PHE A 171 14.45 -4.68 -7.68
CA PHE A 171 13.52 -4.68 -6.53
C PHE A 171 12.35 -5.69 -6.65
N GLY A 172 12.44 -6.61 -7.60
CA GLY A 172 11.44 -7.64 -7.84
C GLY A 172 11.99 -8.76 -8.70
N PHE A 173 11.17 -9.77 -8.97
CA PHE A 173 11.47 -10.74 -10.01
C PHE A 173 10.81 -10.33 -11.31
N THR A 174 11.55 -10.37 -12.41
CA THR A 174 10.95 -10.32 -13.75
C THR A 174 10.08 -11.55 -14.00
N GLU A 175 9.21 -11.51 -15.03
CA GLU A 175 8.44 -12.70 -15.43
C GLU A 175 9.37 -13.88 -15.75
N LYS A 176 10.51 -13.60 -16.40
CA LYS A 176 11.50 -14.62 -16.73
C LYS A 176 12.07 -15.28 -15.48
N GLU A 177 12.54 -14.49 -14.51
CA GLU A 177 13.08 -15.02 -13.25
C GLU A 177 12.01 -15.76 -12.44
N THR A 178 10.76 -15.29 -12.47
CA THR A 178 9.62 -15.94 -11.83
C THR A 178 9.35 -17.31 -12.46
N ARG A 179 9.37 -17.42 -13.80
CA ARG A 179 9.23 -18.70 -14.51
C ARG A 179 10.36 -19.67 -14.15
N GLU A 180 11.60 -19.21 -14.18
CA GLU A 180 12.79 -20.01 -13.85
C GLU A 180 12.75 -20.51 -12.39
N LEU A 181 12.40 -19.64 -11.43
CA LEU A 181 12.26 -20.00 -10.03
C LEU A 181 11.14 -21.04 -9.82
N LEU A 182 9.99 -20.85 -10.47
CA LEU A 182 8.88 -21.80 -10.37
C LEU A 182 9.25 -23.17 -10.92
N GLU A 183 9.88 -23.22 -12.10
CA GLU A 183 10.36 -24.46 -12.71
C GLU A 183 11.36 -25.17 -11.80
N TYR A 184 12.34 -24.45 -11.27
CA TYR A 184 13.32 -24.98 -10.31
C TYR A 184 12.63 -25.58 -9.07
N CYS A 185 11.57 -24.95 -8.58
CA CYS A 185 10.81 -25.42 -7.43
C CYS A 185 9.75 -26.49 -7.78
N GLY A 186 9.67 -26.97 -9.04
CA GLY A 186 8.66 -27.92 -9.50
C GLY A 186 7.23 -27.37 -9.51
N GLY A 187 7.07 -26.05 -9.66
CA GLY A 187 5.79 -25.37 -9.90
C GLY A 187 5.57 -25.10 -11.39
N GLN A 188 4.38 -24.58 -11.72
CA GLN A 188 4.06 -24.11 -13.06
C GLN A 188 3.71 -22.62 -13.00
N PHE A 189 4.17 -21.87 -14.00
CA PHE A 189 3.71 -20.51 -14.22
C PHE A 189 2.35 -20.56 -14.94
N THR A 190 1.30 -20.08 -14.28
CA THR A 190 -0.07 -20.08 -14.79
C THR A 190 -0.63 -18.66 -14.81
N ASP A 191 -1.75 -18.45 -15.53
CA ASP A 191 -2.47 -17.17 -15.50
C ASP A 191 -2.94 -16.81 -14.08
N GLU A 192 -3.24 -17.80 -13.24
CA GLU A 192 -3.60 -17.56 -11.84
C GLU A 192 -2.42 -17.01 -11.01
N VAL A 193 -1.19 -17.48 -11.27
CA VAL A 193 0.03 -16.94 -10.63
C VAL A 193 0.29 -15.51 -11.11
N ARG A 194 0.12 -15.27 -12.41
CA ARG A 194 0.23 -13.95 -13.03
C ARG A 194 -0.77 -12.97 -12.40
N ASP A 195 -2.06 -13.29 -12.43
CA ASP A 195 -3.11 -12.43 -11.87
C ASP A 195 -2.93 -12.18 -10.36
N MET A 196 -2.39 -13.15 -9.61
CA MET A 196 -2.19 -13.02 -8.17
C MET A 196 -1.01 -12.12 -7.81
N TYR A 197 0.11 -12.20 -8.54
CA TYR A 197 1.39 -11.64 -8.09
C TYR A 197 2.04 -10.65 -9.08
N ASP A 198 1.63 -10.62 -10.35
CA ASP A 198 2.16 -9.73 -11.39
C ASP A 198 1.50 -8.36 -11.38
N GLY A 199 2.27 -7.33 -11.67
CA GLY A 199 1.74 -6.02 -12.01
C GLY A 199 2.29 -4.88 -11.20
N TYR A 200 3.45 -5.05 -10.53
CA TYR A 200 4.25 -3.91 -10.11
C TYR A 200 5.07 -3.42 -11.28
N ARG A 201 4.96 -2.14 -11.61
CA ARG A 201 5.80 -1.48 -12.59
C ARG A 201 6.73 -0.48 -11.92
N ILE A 202 8.04 -0.64 -12.16
CA ILE A 202 9.09 0.31 -11.78
C ILE A 202 9.78 0.75 -13.06
N GLY A 203 9.75 2.06 -13.35
CA GLY A 203 10.14 2.58 -14.66
C GLY A 203 9.38 1.85 -15.77
N ASP A 204 10.11 1.07 -16.57
CA ASP A 204 9.56 0.27 -17.68
C ASP A 204 9.60 -1.25 -17.43
N CYS A 205 9.91 -1.69 -16.21
CA CYS A 205 9.95 -3.11 -15.85
C CYS A 205 8.68 -3.53 -15.11
N GLU A 206 8.03 -4.59 -15.58
CA GLU A 206 6.97 -5.31 -14.85
C GLU A 206 7.61 -6.39 -13.96
N LEU A 207 7.21 -6.40 -12.70
CA LEU A 207 7.85 -7.14 -11.62
C LEU A 207 6.83 -7.85 -10.74
N TYR A 208 7.31 -8.95 -10.16
CA TYR A 208 6.63 -9.76 -9.18
C TYR A 208 7.26 -9.53 -7.81
N ASN A 209 6.43 -9.53 -6.77
CA ASN A 209 6.92 -9.46 -5.39
C ASN A 209 7.75 -10.72 -5.04
N PRO A 210 9.03 -10.59 -4.66
CA PRO A 210 9.89 -11.75 -4.40
C PRO A 210 9.40 -12.65 -3.26
N TRP A 211 8.82 -12.06 -2.21
CA TRP A 211 8.29 -12.80 -1.07
C TRP A 211 7.06 -13.61 -1.47
N SER A 212 6.11 -12.99 -2.16
CA SER A 212 4.88 -13.65 -2.59
C SER A 212 5.17 -14.82 -3.54
N VAL A 213 6.05 -14.63 -4.53
CA VAL A 213 6.49 -15.71 -5.44
C VAL A 213 7.21 -16.82 -4.66
N SER A 214 8.09 -16.48 -3.71
CA SER A 214 8.79 -17.47 -2.89
C SER A 214 7.82 -18.29 -2.03
N CYS A 215 6.83 -17.65 -1.42
CA CYS A 215 5.79 -18.33 -0.66
C CYS A 215 4.94 -19.24 -1.55
N TYR A 216 4.56 -18.80 -2.75
CA TYR A 216 3.88 -19.65 -3.73
C TYR A 216 4.75 -20.84 -4.13
N CYS A 217 6.05 -20.64 -4.37
CA CYS A 217 6.98 -21.72 -4.69
C CYS A 217 7.01 -22.80 -3.61
N ALA A 218 6.98 -22.40 -2.35
CA ALA A 218 7.00 -23.31 -1.20
C ALA A 218 5.63 -24.00 -0.94
N ARG A 219 4.51 -23.28 -1.10
CA ARG A 219 3.17 -23.75 -0.72
C ARG A 219 2.33 -24.30 -1.86
N LYS A 220 2.64 -23.91 -3.10
CA LYS A 220 1.89 -24.21 -4.33
C LYS A 220 0.40 -23.80 -4.27
N ARG A 221 0.10 -22.74 -3.52
CA ARG A 221 -1.25 -22.19 -3.38
C ARG A 221 -1.25 -20.71 -3.71
N PRO A 222 -2.15 -20.23 -4.58
CA PRO A 222 -2.31 -18.81 -4.85
C PRO A 222 -3.10 -18.16 -3.72
N GLU A 223 -2.36 -17.65 -2.73
CA GLU A 223 -2.87 -16.96 -1.54
C GLU A 223 -2.20 -15.59 -1.42
N SER A 224 -2.75 -14.72 -0.58
CA SER A 224 -2.09 -13.46 -0.22
C SER A 224 -1.02 -13.76 0.84
N TYR A 225 0.23 -13.55 0.49
CA TYR A 225 1.42 -13.78 1.31
C TYR A 225 2.08 -12.48 1.78
N TRP A 226 1.86 -11.39 1.05
CA TRP A 226 2.23 -10.06 1.46
C TRP A 226 1.27 -9.60 2.57
N VAL A 227 1.80 -9.55 3.79
CA VAL A 227 1.08 -9.08 4.99
C VAL A 227 1.80 -7.84 5.51
N ASN A 228 1.22 -6.66 5.32
CA ASN A 228 1.88 -5.40 5.63
C ASN A 228 1.39 -4.76 6.94
N THR A 229 1.59 -5.45 8.08
CA THR A 229 1.05 -4.96 9.36
C THR A 229 1.71 -3.66 9.87
N GLY A 230 2.89 -3.30 9.38
CA GLY A 230 3.67 -2.15 9.86
C GLY A 230 3.41 -0.85 9.10
N GLU A 231 3.50 -0.85 7.78
CA GLU A 231 3.36 0.35 6.93
C GLU A 231 1.89 0.79 6.82
N ASN A 232 0.96 -0.15 7.03
CA ASN A 232 -0.48 0.13 7.09
C ASN A 232 -0.82 1.24 8.11
N SER A 233 -0.05 1.42 9.18
CA SER A 233 -0.32 2.46 10.19
C SER A 233 -0.23 3.90 9.63
N ILE A 234 0.77 4.16 8.76
CA ILE A 234 0.99 5.47 8.16
C ILE A 234 -0.07 5.75 7.11
N LEU A 235 -0.34 4.74 6.27
CA LEU A 235 -1.37 4.82 5.25
C LEU A 235 -2.75 5.08 5.87
N LYS A 236 -3.08 4.36 6.94
CA LYS A 236 -4.31 4.54 7.73
C LYS A 236 -4.40 5.97 8.30
N ASN A 237 -3.34 6.48 8.91
CA ASN A 237 -3.30 7.84 9.43
C ASN A 237 -3.44 8.90 8.32
N ALA A 238 -2.82 8.67 7.17
CA ALA A 238 -2.87 9.57 6.04
C ALA A 238 -4.27 9.63 5.40
N LEU A 239 -4.91 8.47 5.22
CA LEU A 239 -6.29 8.35 4.74
C LEU A 239 -7.29 9.01 5.70
N ALA A 240 -7.07 8.91 7.01
CA ALA A 240 -7.93 9.57 8.01
C ALA A 240 -7.90 11.11 7.95
N GLN A 241 -6.85 11.70 7.37
CA GLN A 241 -6.64 13.15 7.26
C GLN A 241 -6.89 13.69 5.85
N GLN A 242 -7.47 12.90 4.96
CA GLN A 242 -7.60 13.22 3.53
C GLN A 242 -8.60 14.36 3.23
N ARG A 243 -8.45 14.97 2.06
CA ARG A 243 -9.38 15.98 1.51
C ARG A 243 -10.42 15.32 0.59
N SER A 244 -11.51 16.04 0.31
CA SER A 244 -12.60 15.55 -0.55
C SER A 244 -12.15 15.17 -1.98
N THR A 245 -11.17 15.90 -2.52
CA THR A 245 -10.60 15.67 -3.86
C THR A 245 -9.85 14.34 -3.97
N PHE A 246 -9.19 13.90 -2.89
CA PHE A 246 -8.58 12.59 -2.84
C PHE A 246 -9.63 11.48 -2.86
N ALA A 247 -10.72 11.64 -2.07
CA ALA A 247 -11.79 10.67 -1.99
C ALA A 247 -12.46 10.41 -3.35
N GLU A 248 -12.71 11.45 -4.16
CA GLU A 248 -13.27 11.31 -5.50
C GLU A 248 -12.36 10.47 -6.43
N LYS A 249 -11.06 10.75 -6.43
CA LYS A 249 -10.10 10.00 -7.27
C LYS A 249 -9.85 8.59 -6.77
N TYR A 250 -9.83 8.40 -5.45
CA TYR A 250 -9.76 7.09 -4.82
C TYR A 250 -10.96 6.23 -5.19
N ASN A 251 -12.15 6.82 -5.16
CA ASN A 251 -13.36 6.19 -5.64
C ASN A 251 -13.23 5.77 -7.10
N THR A 252 -12.78 6.65 -8.00
CA THR A 252 -12.55 6.29 -9.41
C THR A 252 -11.55 5.15 -9.57
N LEU A 253 -10.44 5.13 -8.81
CA LEU A 253 -9.50 4.00 -8.81
C LEU A 253 -10.19 2.67 -8.44
N VAL A 254 -11.08 2.72 -7.46
CA VAL A 254 -11.86 1.56 -7.00
C VAL A 254 -12.86 1.09 -8.08
N GLU A 255 -13.55 2.02 -8.75
CA GLU A 255 -14.53 1.72 -9.81
C GLU A 255 -13.83 1.17 -11.06
N GLU A 256 -12.90 1.94 -11.60
CA GLU A 256 -12.30 1.75 -12.93
C GLU A 256 -11.04 0.89 -12.91
N GLY A 257 -10.47 0.63 -11.71
CA GLY A 257 -9.21 -0.09 -11.54
C GLY A 257 -7.97 0.76 -11.83
N LYS A 258 -8.13 1.97 -12.37
CA LYS A 258 -7.07 2.93 -12.65
C LYS A 258 -7.54 4.38 -12.57
N ILE A 259 -6.62 5.32 -12.39
CA ILE A 259 -6.92 6.76 -12.36
C ILE A 259 -5.68 7.59 -12.70
N THR A 260 -5.86 8.75 -13.33
CA THR A 260 -4.77 9.74 -13.47
C THR A 260 -4.74 10.71 -12.28
N VAL A 261 -3.59 10.78 -11.62
CA VAL A 261 -3.39 11.56 -10.39
C VAL A 261 -2.12 12.38 -10.50
N LYS A 262 -2.07 13.47 -9.73
CA LYS A 262 -0.80 14.11 -9.42
C LYS A 262 -0.17 13.35 -8.27
N ALA A 263 1.08 12.94 -8.40
CA ALA A 263 1.81 12.27 -7.34
C ALA A 263 3.18 12.91 -7.13
N GLU A 264 3.53 13.12 -5.87
CA GLU A 264 4.85 13.63 -5.46
C GLU A 264 5.63 12.46 -4.84
N LEU A 265 6.49 11.81 -5.63
CA LEU A 265 7.27 10.65 -5.19
C LEU A 265 8.47 11.05 -4.32
N SER A 266 8.88 12.32 -4.42
CA SER A 266 10.13 12.82 -3.88
C SER A 266 9.98 13.62 -2.58
N THR A 267 8.78 13.70 -2.00
CA THR A 267 8.53 14.42 -0.73
C THR A 267 7.79 13.52 0.25
N ALA A 268 8.25 13.44 1.49
CA ALA A 268 7.55 12.70 2.54
C ALA A 268 6.16 13.30 2.86
N TYR A 269 5.15 12.44 2.99
CA TYR A 269 3.76 12.84 3.27
C TYR A 269 3.64 13.69 4.54
N TYR A 270 4.32 13.32 5.62
CA TYR A 270 4.22 14.04 6.88
C TYR A 270 4.83 15.45 6.83
N GLU A 271 5.72 15.75 5.87
CA GLU A 271 6.29 17.08 5.71
C GLU A 271 5.34 18.04 4.97
N LYS A 272 4.58 17.51 4.00
CA LYS A 272 3.67 18.30 3.16
C LYS A 272 2.37 17.54 2.94
N PRO A 273 1.55 17.32 3.98
CA PRO A 273 0.35 16.49 3.87
C PRO A 273 -0.67 17.10 2.90
N ASN A 274 -0.74 16.52 1.71
CA ASN A 274 -1.65 16.88 0.62
C ASN A 274 -1.91 15.68 -0.29
N ASP A 275 -2.92 15.78 -1.16
CA ASP A 275 -3.33 14.69 -2.06
C ASP A 275 -2.19 14.13 -2.92
N ALA A 276 -1.31 14.98 -3.47
CA ALA A 276 -0.21 14.50 -4.31
C ALA A 276 0.85 13.73 -3.51
N SER A 277 1.16 14.17 -2.30
CA SER A 277 2.06 13.43 -1.40
C SER A 277 1.42 12.13 -0.86
N LEU A 278 0.09 12.06 -0.78
CA LEU A 278 -0.64 10.85 -0.39
C LEU A 278 -0.62 9.82 -1.53
N TRP A 279 -0.87 10.26 -2.76
CA TRP A 279 -0.69 9.41 -3.95
C TRP A 279 0.76 8.92 -4.08
N GLY A 280 1.75 9.79 -3.83
CA GLY A 280 3.15 9.40 -3.81
C GLY A 280 3.47 8.36 -2.74
N LEU A 281 2.91 8.51 -1.53
CA LEU A 281 3.03 7.49 -0.48
C LEU A 281 2.38 6.16 -0.87
N LEU A 282 1.20 6.16 -1.49
CA LEU A 282 0.55 4.94 -1.96
C LEU A 282 1.36 4.21 -3.03
N ILE A 283 2.02 4.95 -3.93
CA ILE A 283 2.92 4.39 -4.95
C ILE A 283 4.16 3.78 -4.26
N ASN A 284 4.84 4.54 -3.41
CA ASN A 284 6.08 4.07 -2.77
C ASN A 284 5.85 2.90 -1.81
N ALA A 285 4.67 2.82 -1.18
CA ALA A 285 4.27 1.69 -0.34
C ALA A 285 3.79 0.47 -1.14
N GLY A 286 3.73 0.56 -2.48
CA GLY A 286 3.29 -0.54 -3.35
C GLY A 286 1.80 -0.86 -3.27
N MET A 287 0.96 0.04 -2.72
CA MET A 287 -0.50 -0.11 -2.72
C MET A 287 -1.12 0.16 -4.09
N VAL A 288 -0.48 1.03 -4.86
CA VAL A 288 -0.75 1.25 -6.28
C VAL A 288 0.58 1.26 -7.03
N THR A 289 0.52 1.02 -8.33
CA THR A 289 1.68 1.10 -9.22
C THR A 289 1.45 2.13 -10.33
N ILE A 290 2.52 2.62 -10.93
CA ILE A 290 2.46 3.53 -12.08
C ILE A 290 2.24 2.69 -13.34
N GLU A 291 1.10 2.87 -14.00
CA GLU A 291 0.85 2.26 -15.31
C GLU A 291 1.48 3.10 -16.43
N GLU A 292 1.40 4.44 -16.32
CA GLU A 292 1.89 5.37 -17.32
C GLU A 292 2.30 6.70 -16.67
N ARG A 293 3.45 7.24 -17.09
CA ARG A 293 3.87 8.61 -16.76
C ARG A 293 3.44 9.57 -17.86
N LYS A 294 2.46 10.43 -17.59
CA LYS A 294 1.94 11.42 -18.56
C LYS A 294 2.73 12.73 -18.56
N SER A 295 3.20 13.14 -17.39
CA SER A 295 4.05 14.33 -17.22
C SER A 295 5.04 14.12 -16.06
N GLU A 296 5.74 15.16 -15.63
CA GLU A 296 6.65 15.06 -14.49
C GLU A 296 5.93 14.67 -13.19
N GLU A 297 4.71 15.17 -12.98
CA GLU A 297 3.90 14.96 -11.77
C GLU A 297 2.59 14.18 -12.02
N ASP A 298 2.16 14.02 -13.28
CA ASP A 298 0.91 13.31 -13.61
C ASP A 298 1.18 11.85 -13.99
N PHE A 299 0.57 10.94 -13.22
CA PHE A 299 0.71 9.49 -13.39
C PHE A 299 -0.66 8.85 -13.52
N THR A 300 -0.80 7.92 -14.47
CA THR A 300 -1.87 6.93 -14.44
C THR A 300 -1.44 5.82 -13.49
N VAL A 301 -2.21 5.58 -12.45
CA VAL A 301 -1.95 4.55 -11.44
C VAL A 301 -3.04 3.50 -11.43
N ARG A 302 -2.68 2.27 -11.03
CA ARG A 302 -3.60 1.14 -10.85
C ARG A 302 -3.21 0.32 -9.62
N VAL A 303 -4.14 -0.47 -9.09
CA VAL A 303 -3.78 -1.50 -8.10
C VAL A 303 -3.02 -2.62 -8.84
N PRO A 304 -1.85 -3.07 -8.35
CA PRO A 304 -0.93 -3.89 -9.15
C PRO A 304 -1.48 -5.28 -9.46
N ASN A 305 -2.01 -6.00 -8.45
CA ASN A 305 -2.40 -7.41 -8.59
C ASN A 305 -3.52 -7.80 -7.61
N GLN A 306 -4.02 -9.04 -7.68
CA GLN A 306 -5.09 -9.50 -6.78
C GLN A 306 -4.67 -9.55 -5.30
N GLU A 307 -3.40 -9.81 -5.01
CA GLU A 307 -2.89 -9.84 -3.64
C GLU A 307 -3.00 -8.46 -2.98
N VAL A 308 -2.53 -7.41 -3.66
CA VAL A 308 -2.61 -6.03 -3.17
C VAL A 308 -4.04 -5.53 -3.15
N TRP A 309 -4.89 -5.98 -4.09
CA TRP A 309 -6.33 -5.71 -4.01
C TRP A 309 -6.94 -6.18 -2.69
N LYS A 310 -6.41 -7.22 -2.02
CA LYS A 310 -6.86 -7.64 -0.67
C LYS A 310 -6.34 -6.73 0.44
N ALA A 311 -5.08 -6.32 0.39
CA ALA A 311 -4.55 -5.36 1.38
C ALA A 311 -5.21 -3.98 1.25
N PHE A 312 -5.55 -3.58 0.02
CA PHE A 312 -6.29 -2.36 -0.25
C PHE A 312 -7.70 -2.39 0.38
N GLN A 313 -8.27 -3.59 0.58
CA GLN A 313 -9.56 -3.80 1.28
C GLN A 313 -9.45 -3.44 2.74
N GLU A 314 -8.40 -3.90 3.42
CA GLU A 314 -8.17 -3.58 4.83
C GLU A 314 -8.01 -2.06 5.03
N LEU A 315 -7.32 -1.38 4.10
CA LEU A 315 -7.21 0.08 4.11
C LEU A 315 -8.57 0.75 3.83
N THR A 316 -9.35 0.23 2.89
CA THR A 316 -10.69 0.74 2.57
C THR A 316 -11.64 0.55 3.75
N ALA A 317 -11.65 -0.64 4.38
CA ALA A 317 -12.48 -0.95 5.54
C ALA A 317 -12.11 -0.08 6.74
N PHE A 318 -10.80 0.12 6.97
CA PHE A 318 -10.32 1.08 7.97
C PHE A 318 -10.78 2.52 7.65
N TYR A 319 -10.67 2.93 6.38
CA TYR A 319 -11.13 4.24 5.93
C TYR A 319 -12.64 4.43 6.19
N LEU A 320 -13.45 3.39 5.94
CA LEU A 320 -14.89 3.37 6.23
C LEU A 320 -15.19 3.17 7.73
N GLN A 321 -14.19 2.81 8.54
CA GLN A 321 -14.30 2.44 9.97
C GLN A 321 -15.30 1.30 10.24
N VAL A 322 -15.26 0.26 9.41
CA VAL A 322 -16.10 -0.95 9.55
C VAL A 322 -15.23 -2.17 9.84
N ASP A 323 -15.76 -3.13 10.61
CA ASP A 323 -15.08 -4.40 10.90
C ASP A 323 -14.97 -5.31 9.65
N GLU A 324 -13.78 -5.88 9.43
CA GLU A 324 -13.48 -6.70 8.25
C GLU A 324 -14.30 -8.00 8.22
N TYR A 325 -14.49 -8.65 9.38
CA TYR A 325 -15.24 -9.90 9.48
C TYR A 325 -16.71 -9.68 9.12
N GLU A 326 -17.27 -8.52 9.46
CA GLU A 326 -18.64 -8.15 9.12
C GLU A 326 -18.82 -7.95 7.61
N ILE A 327 -17.89 -7.25 6.97
CA ILE A 327 -17.88 -7.10 5.51
C ILE A 327 -17.71 -8.47 4.83
N GLY A 328 -16.76 -9.29 5.29
CA GLY A 328 -16.53 -10.62 4.75
C GLY A 328 -17.74 -11.54 4.85
N THR A 329 -18.45 -11.49 5.98
CA THR A 329 -19.70 -12.22 6.21
C THR A 329 -20.81 -11.76 5.26
N MET A 330 -21.01 -10.45 5.14
CA MET A 330 -21.99 -9.85 4.22
C MET A 330 -21.75 -10.28 2.77
N LEU A 331 -20.50 -10.20 2.30
CA LEU A 331 -20.10 -10.63 0.97
C LEU A 331 -20.22 -12.16 0.77
N GLY A 332 -20.04 -12.94 1.83
CA GLY A 332 -20.30 -14.38 1.84
C GLY A 332 -21.74 -14.71 1.44
N TYR A 333 -22.71 -13.96 1.96
CA TYR A 333 -24.13 -14.15 1.64
C TYR A 333 -24.47 -13.79 0.19
N LEU A 334 -23.83 -12.76 -0.38
CA LEU A 334 -23.95 -12.46 -1.81
C LEU A 334 -23.48 -13.64 -2.68
N LYS A 335 -22.34 -14.26 -2.32
CA LYS A 335 -21.80 -15.43 -3.04
C LYS A 335 -22.71 -16.65 -2.98
N THR A 336 -23.37 -16.87 -1.84
CA THR A 336 -24.29 -18.02 -1.67
C THR A 336 -25.71 -17.72 -2.16
N GLY A 337 -26.00 -16.48 -2.58
CA GLY A 337 -27.34 -16.05 -2.99
C GLY A 337 -28.35 -15.93 -1.82
N ASP A 338 -27.87 -15.87 -0.57
CA ASP A 338 -28.71 -15.75 0.62
C ASP A 338 -29.00 -14.27 0.91
N ILE A 339 -29.84 -13.66 0.07
CA ILE A 339 -30.02 -12.20 0.06
C ILE A 339 -30.71 -11.69 1.32
N ASP A 340 -31.51 -12.52 1.98
CA ASP A 340 -32.16 -12.14 3.24
C ASP A 340 -31.13 -11.94 4.35
N LYS A 341 -30.15 -12.86 4.48
CA LYS A 341 -29.02 -12.67 5.42
C LYS A 341 -28.08 -11.55 4.99
N PHE A 342 -27.87 -11.36 3.69
CA PHE A 342 -27.15 -10.18 3.18
C PHE A 342 -27.84 -8.89 3.64
N ALA A 343 -29.16 -8.79 3.56
CA ALA A 343 -29.91 -7.60 3.96
C ALA A 343 -29.78 -7.31 5.46
N GLU A 344 -29.75 -8.34 6.31
CA GLU A 344 -29.46 -8.20 7.74
C GLU A 344 -28.03 -7.69 8.00
N ALA A 345 -27.03 -8.33 7.39
CA ALA A 345 -25.63 -7.94 7.54
C ALA A 345 -25.36 -6.52 6.99
N TYR A 346 -25.95 -6.17 5.84
CA TYR A 346 -25.83 -4.86 5.22
C TYR A 346 -26.38 -3.74 6.12
N ARG A 347 -27.55 -3.95 6.73
CA ARG A 347 -28.12 -3.00 7.70
C ARG A 347 -27.23 -2.83 8.91
N LYS A 348 -26.57 -3.90 9.37
CA LYS A 348 -25.62 -3.84 10.49
C LYS A 348 -24.39 -3.00 10.12
N VAL A 349 -23.78 -3.26 8.97
CA VAL A 349 -22.65 -2.47 8.44
C VAL A 349 -23.02 -0.98 8.36
N LEU A 350 -24.22 -0.64 7.85
CA LEU A 350 -24.68 0.75 7.79
C LEU A 350 -24.81 1.43 9.16
N LEU A 351 -25.17 0.68 10.20
CA LEU A 351 -25.29 1.21 11.56
C LEU A 351 -23.92 1.54 12.17
N GLU A 352 -22.92 0.72 11.87
CA GLU A 352 -21.55 0.84 12.40
C GLU A 352 -20.75 1.96 11.74
N LEU A 353 -21.13 2.40 10.53
CA LEU A 353 -20.48 3.52 9.86
C LEU A 353 -20.50 4.79 10.73
N PRO A 354 -19.35 5.45 10.95
CA PRO A 354 -19.18 6.51 11.94
C PRO A 354 -19.93 7.81 11.59
N SER A 355 -20.21 8.07 10.30
CA SER A 355 -20.70 9.37 9.83
C SER A 355 -21.93 9.24 8.93
N TYR A 356 -23.03 9.89 9.36
CA TYR A 356 -24.21 10.14 8.52
C TYR A 356 -23.93 11.19 7.43
N HIS A 357 -22.90 12.03 7.62
CA HIS A 357 -22.59 13.14 6.69
C HIS A 357 -22.07 12.66 5.34
N ASP A 358 -21.47 11.47 5.28
CA ASP A 358 -20.96 10.88 4.03
C ASP A 358 -22.04 10.14 3.25
N LEU A 359 -23.14 9.71 3.90
CA LEU A 359 -24.27 8.99 3.33
C LEU A 359 -25.43 9.91 2.92
N LYS A 360 -25.11 10.91 2.09
CA LYS A 360 -26.00 12.07 1.81
C LYS A 360 -26.87 11.94 0.55
N ASP A 361 -26.54 11.00 -0.33
CA ASP A 361 -27.22 10.73 -1.60
C ASP A 361 -27.03 9.26 -2.04
N GLU A 362 -27.70 8.87 -3.13
CA GLU A 362 -27.63 7.50 -3.71
C GLU A 362 -26.19 7.11 -4.07
N ASN A 363 -25.41 8.06 -4.58
CA ASN A 363 -24.04 7.84 -5.00
C ASN A 363 -23.14 7.48 -3.81
N SER A 364 -23.37 8.03 -2.62
CA SER A 364 -22.64 7.62 -1.41
C SER A 364 -22.77 6.13 -1.10
N TYR A 365 -23.99 5.57 -1.17
CA TYR A 365 -24.23 4.14 -0.92
C TYR A 365 -23.67 3.28 -2.04
N HIS A 366 -23.83 3.73 -3.29
CA HIS A 366 -23.23 3.07 -4.46
C HIS A 366 -21.71 2.96 -4.32
N MET A 367 -21.02 4.07 -4.03
CA MET A 367 -19.56 4.07 -3.90
C MET A 367 -19.08 3.17 -2.77
N MET A 368 -19.76 3.21 -1.63
CA MET A 368 -19.46 2.34 -0.51
C MET A 368 -19.62 0.87 -0.90
N MET A 369 -20.76 0.49 -1.48
CA MET A 369 -21.01 -0.87 -1.89
C MET A 369 -20.11 -1.34 -3.03
N LEU A 370 -19.73 -0.45 -3.95
CA LEU A 370 -18.78 -0.76 -5.00
C LEU A 370 -17.39 -1.01 -4.43
N GLY A 371 -16.92 -0.17 -3.51
CA GLY A 371 -15.69 -0.40 -2.75
C GLY A 371 -15.69 -1.74 -2.05
N ILE A 372 -16.77 -2.08 -1.37
CA ILE A 372 -16.94 -3.38 -0.71
C ILE A 372 -17.01 -4.53 -1.74
N CYS A 373 -17.71 -4.34 -2.86
CA CYS A 373 -17.84 -5.36 -3.91
C CYS A 373 -16.53 -5.62 -4.66
N THR A 374 -15.57 -4.69 -4.66
CA THR A 374 -14.23 -4.99 -5.21
C THR A 374 -13.57 -6.17 -4.52
N PHE A 375 -14.02 -6.54 -3.30
CA PHE A 375 -13.51 -7.69 -2.58
C PHE A 375 -13.93 -9.02 -3.19
N LEU A 376 -14.93 -8.98 -4.08
CA LEU A 376 -15.39 -10.11 -4.85
C LEU A 376 -14.64 -10.27 -6.19
N ARG A 377 -13.68 -9.40 -6.55
CA ARG A 377 -12.96 -9.45 -7.85
C ARG A 377 -12.28 -10.79 -8.18
N ARG A 378 -11.98 -11.62 -7.18
CA ARG A 378 -11.48 -13.00 -7.40
C ARG A 378 -12.54 -13.89 -8.05
N ASP A 379 -13.78 -13.79 -7.58
CA ASP A 379 -14.89 -14.65 -7.95
C ASP A 379 -15.81 -14.00 -9.00
N TYR A 380 -15.73 -12.68 -9.16
CA TYR A 380 -16.58 -11.87 -10.01
C TYR A 380 -15.76 -10.88 -10.86
N ASP A 381 -16.25 -10.56 -12.05
CA ASP A 381 -15.90 -9.32 -12.74
C ASP A 381 -16.87 -8.21 -12.28
N VAL A 382 -16.33 -7.18 -11.62
CA VAL A 382 -17.07 -6.13 -10.92
C VAL A 382 -17.10 -4.88 -11.80
N ARG A 383 -18.31 -4.45 -12.20
CA ARG A 383 -18.52 -3.30 -13.09
C ARG A 383 -19.51 -2.29 -12.48
N SER A 384 -19.30 -1.02 -12.78
CA SER A 384 -20.14 0.13 -12.39
C SER A 384 -20.43 0.94 -13.66
N ASN A 385 -21.70 1.15 -14.02
CA ASN A 385 -22.06 1.71 -15.33
C ASN A 385 -22.29 3.23 -15.28
N ARG A 386 -21.22 4.00 -15.05
CA ARG A 386 -21.32 5.47 -14.85
C ARG A 386 -21.05 6.32 -16.10
N GLU A 387 -20.52 5.75 -17.19
CA GLU A 387 -19.98 6.51 -18.32
C GLU A 387 -21.01 7.06 -19.34
N SER A 388 -22.32 6.74 -19.25
CA SER A 388 -23.27 7.14 -20.30
C SER A 388 -23.90 8.53 -20.15
N GLY A 389 -23.44 9.36 -19.21
CA GLY A 389 -23.89 10.76 -19.06
C GLY A 389 -25.38 10.95 -18.67
N SER A 390 -26.09 9.87 -18.36
CA SER A 390 -27.53 9.89 -18.04
C SER A 390 -27.87 9.54 -16.58
N GLY A 391 -26.88 9.21 -15.74
CA GLY A 391 -26.97 9.21 -14.26
C GLY A 391 -27.72 8.04 -13.59
N TRP A 392 -27.24 6.80 -13.69
CA TRP A 392 -27.84 5.66 -12.97
C TRP A 392 -26.73 4.73 -12.49
N GLY A 393 -26.51 4.65 -11.18
CA GLY A 393 -25.45 3.84 -10.58
C GLY A 393 -25.95 2.44 -10.25
N ASP A 394 -25.58 1.49 -11.09
CA ASP A 394 -25.76 0.05 -10.89
C ASP A 394 -24.39 -0.63 -10.67
N ILE A 395 -24.37 -1.67 -9.83
CA ILE A 395 -23.19 -2.54 -9.66
C ILE A 395 -23.53 -3.91 -10.24
N LEU A 396 -22.75 -4.33 -11.23
CA LEU A 396 -22.88 -5.62 -11.89
C LEU A 396 -21.71 -6.53 -11.50
N LEU A 397 -22.02 -7.72 -11.00
CA LEU A 397 -21.07 -8.73 -10.60
C LEU A 397 -21.27 -9.96 -11.51
N TYR A 398 -20.40 -10.10 -12.50
CA TYR A 398 -20.41 -11.24 -13.43
C TYR A 398 -19.64 -12.40 -12.80
N ALA A 399 -20.31 -13.51 -12.51
CA ALA A 399 -19.68 -14.66 -11.88
C ALA A 399 -18.62 -15.29 -12.80
N LYS A 400 -17.40 -15.45 -12.30
CA LYS A 400 -16.31 -16.14 -13.03
C LYS A 400 -16.46 -17.66 -13.01
N LYS A 401 -17.31 -18.20 -12.12
CA LYS A 401 -17.55 -19.63 -11.93
C LYS A 401 -19.06 -19.93 -12.03
N PRO A 402 -19.48 -20.98 -12.75
CA PRO A 402 -20.90 -21.33 -12.90
C PRO A 402 -21.66 -21.67 -11.60
N ALA A 403 -20.93 -22.03 -10.54
CA ALA A 403 -21.51 -22.35 -9.23
C ALA A 403 -21.94 -21.10 -8.43
N LEU A 404 -21.57 -19.91 -8.90
CA LEU A 404 -21.91 -18.63 -8.27
C LEU A 404 -22.98 -17.93 -9.13
N PRO A 405 -23.98 -17.27 -8.52
CA PRO A 405 -24.93 -16.46 -9.26
C PRO A 405 -24.26 -15.17 -9.73
N ASN A 406 -24.65 -14.66 -10.89
CA ASN A 406 -24.40 -13.25 -11.24
C ASN A 406 -25.26 -12.35 -10.35
N LEU A 407 -24.84 -11.11 -10.10
CA LEU A 407 -25.57 -10.17 -9.25
C LEU A 407 -25.70 -8.82 -9.96
N ALA A 408 -26.88 -8.20 -9.85
CA ALA A 408 -27.14 -6.84 -10.30
C ALA A 408 -27.74 -6.04 -9.15
N LEU A 409 -27.05 -4.99 -8.70
CA LEU A 409 -27.45 -4.16 -7.59
C LEU A 409 -27.86 -2.77 -8.11
N GLU A 410 -29.01 -2.27 -7.67
CA GLU A 410 -29.51 -0.94 -7.98
C GLU A 410 -29.85 -0.20 -6.69
N PHE A 411 -29.48 1.08 -6.63
CA PHE A 411 -29.60 1.90 -5.43
C PHE A 411 -30.74 2.91 -5.58
N LYS A 412 -31.39 3.23 -4.47
CA LYS A 412 -32.31 4.34 -4.30
C LYS A 412 -32.03 5.05 -3.00
N TYR A 413 -32.24 6.36 -2.99
CA TYR A 413 -32.09 7.18 -1.79
C TYR A 413 -33.22 8.17 -1.63
N THR A 414 -33.60 8.42 -0.38
CA THR A 414 -34.53 9.50 -0.02
C THR A 414 -34.10 10.19 1.27
N LYS A 415 -34.38 11.50 1.35
CA LYS A 415 -34.26 12.29 2.58
C LYS A 415 -35.54 12.31 3.40
N ASP A 416 -36.63 11.76 2.86
CA ASP A 416 -37.95 11.79 3.45
C ASP A 416 -38.22 10.47 4.19
N HIS A 417 -38.13 10.52 5.53
CA HIS A 417 -38.37 9.38 6.42
C HIS A 417 -39.79 8.82 6.36
N SER A 418 -40.75 9.51 5.72
CA SER A 418 -42.11 9.01 5.53
C SER A 418 -42.26 8.11 4.31
N LYS A 419 -41.25 8.06 3.43
CA LYS A 419 -41.30 7.20 2.25
C LYS A 419 -41.09 5.73 2.60
N ASP A 420 -41.84 4.89 1.91
CA ASP A 420 -41.72 3.45 1.97
C ASP A 420 -40.45 2.99 1.23
N LEU A 421 -39.43 2.59 2.00
CA LEU A 421 -38.17 2.08 1.47
C LEU A 421 -38.34 0.75 0.73
N GLU A 422 -39.27 -0.12 1.15
CA GLU A 422 -39.51 -1.40 0.48
C GLU A 422 -40.09 -1.19 -0.92
N LYS A 423 -40.99 -0.22 -1.06
CA LYS A 423 -41.49 0.20 -2.37
C LYS A 423 -40.38 0.76 -3.27
N LEU A 424 -39.51 1.61 -2.74
CA LEU A 424 -38.36 2.14 -3.49
C LEU A 424 -37.38 1.04 -3.92
N ALA A 425 -37.11 0.08 -3.04
CA ALA A 425 -36.27 -1.08 -3.36
C ALA A 425 -36.93 -1.98 -4.44
N THR A 426 -38.25 -2.14 -4.39
CA THR A 426 -39.01 -2.82 -5.44
C THR A 426 -38.92 -2.08 -6.77
N ASP A 427 -39.00 -0.75 -6.76
CA ASP A 427 -38.83 0.07 -7.95
C ASP A 427 -37.41 -0.04 -8.52
N ALA A 428 -36.38 -0.18 -7.67
CA ALA A 428 -35.00 -0.48 -8.09
C ALA A 428 -34.90 -1.82 -8.82
N VAL A 429 -35.49 -2.91 -8.28
CA VAL A 429 -35.54 -4.21 -8.99
C VAL A 429 -36.27 -4.11 -10.33
N ARG A 430 -37.39 -3.36 -10.37
CA ARG A 430 -38.12 -3.12 -11.62
C ARG A 430 -37.25 -2.40 -12.65
N GLN A 431 -36.50 -1.39 -12.20
CA GLN A 431 -35.61 -0.63 -13.06
C GLN A 431 -34.48 -1.49 -13.65
N ILE A 432 -33.90 -2.41 -12.87
CA ILE A 432 -32.89 -3.37 -13.37
C ILE A 432 -33.45 -4.17 -14.56
N LYS A 433 -34.70 -4.62 -14.45
CA LYS A 433 -35.39 -5.39 -15.50
C LYS A 433 -35.73 -4.56 -16.71
N GLU A 434 -36.31 -3.38 -16.52
CA GLU A 434 -36.73 -2.48 -17.60
C GLU A 434 -35.54 -2.04 -18.46
N LYS A 435 -34.39 -1.82 -17.83
CA LYS A 435 -33.15 -1.44 -18.51
C LYS A 435 -32.30 -2.63 -18.95
N ASN A 436 -32.67 -3.84 -18.53
CA ASN A 436 -32.01 -5.10 -18.89
C ASN A 436 -30.49 -5.07 -18.64
N TYR A 437 -30.05 -4.58 -17.47
CA TYR A 437 -28.62 -4.46 -17.14
C TYR A 437 -27.86 -5.79 -17.18
N TYR A 438 -28.59 -6.90 -17.03
CA TYR A 438 -28.07 -8.26 -17.05
C TYR A 438 -28.09 -8.88 -18.46
N ALA A 439 -28.30 -8.11 -19.53
CA ALA A 439 -28.43 -8.62 -20.90
C ALA A 439 -27.26 -9.53 -21.33
N ASP A 440 -26.05 -9.19 -20.91
CA ASP A 440 -24.83 -9.93 -21.25
C ASP A 440 -24.49 -11.05 -20.26
N MET A 441 -25.27 -11.22 -19.19
CA MET A 441 -25.10 -12.28 -18.21
C MET A 441 -25.69 -13.60 -18.70
N GLN A 442 -25.13 -14.73 -18.23
CA GLN A 442 -25.65 -16.07 -18.51
C GLN A 442 -25.78 -16.87 -17.24
N GLY A 443 -26.84 -17.68 -17.16
CA GLY A 443 -27.13 -18.54 -16.02
C GLY A 443 -27.91 -17.83 -14.93
N GLU A 444 -27.72 -18.30 -13.70
CA GLU A 444 -28.41 -17.79 -12.53
C GLU A 444 -27.98 -16.34 -12.24
N THR A 445 -28.95 -15.44 -12.10
CA THR A 445 -28.73 -14.02 -11.84
C THR A 445 -29.69 -13.54 -10.76
N VAL A 446 -29.17 -12.84 -9.74
CA VAL A 446 -29.99 -12.25 -8.68
C VAL A 446 -29.99 -10.73 -8.83
N LEU A 447 -31.20 -10.17 -8.93
CA LEU A 447 -31.44 -8.74 -9.03
C LEU A 447 -31.73 -8.22 -7.62
N ILE A 448 -31.03 -7.19 -7.17
CA ILE A 448 -31.08 -6.69 -5.80
C ILE A 448 -31.34 -5.19 -5.85
N GLY A 449 -32.48 -4.76 -5.33
CA GLY A 449 -32.83 -3.36 -5.13
C GLY A 449 -32.56 -2.94 -3.69
N LEU A 450 -31.80 -1.86 -3.52
CA LEU A 450 -31.40 -1.31 -2.23
C LEU A 450 -31.94 0.12 -2.10
N ALA A 451 -32.76 0.39 -1.08
CA ALA A 451 -33.30 1.72 -0.83
C ALA A 451 -32.90 2.25 0.54
N HIS A 452 -32.46 3.51 0.60
CA HIS A 452 -31.85 4.10 1.79
C HIS A 452 -32.55 5.38 2.23
N CYS A 453 -32.65 5.56 3.55
CA CYS A 453 -32.96 6.83 4.20
C CYS A 453 -32.02 6.99 5.41
N GLY A 454 -30.88 7.61 5.18
CA GLY A 454 -29.80 7.61 6.16
C GLY A 454 -29.31 6.19 6.44
N LYS A 455 -29.09 5.84 7.71
CA LYS A 455 -28.64 4.49 8.10
C LYS A 455 -29.72 3.39 7.95
N GLN A 456 -30.96 3.75 7.60
CA GLN A 456 -32.01 2.76 7.34
C GLN A 456 -31.93 2.29 5.89
N ALA A 457 -32.04 0.98 5.68
CA ALA A 457 -32.10 0.38 4.36
C ALA A 457 -33.19 -0.69 4.26
N SER A 458 -33.80 -0.78 3.08
CA SER A 458 -34.61 -1.93 2.66
C SER A 458 -33.96 -2.61 1.46
N VAL A 459 -34.06 -3.93 1.41
CA VAL A 459 -33.49 -4.76 0.35
C VAL A 459 -34.61 -5.64 -0.20
N VAL A 460 -34.82 -5.56 -1.50
CA VAL A 460 -35.76 -6.42 -2.24
C VAL A 460 -34.97 -7.14 -3.31
N TRP A 461 -35.28 -8.40 -3.58
CA TRP A 461 -34.53 -9.17 -4.56
C TRP A 461 -35.41 -10.09 -5.37
N GLU A 462 -34.92 -10.46 -6.55
CA GLU A 462 -35.55 -11.43 -7.42
C GLU A 462 -34.49 -12.28 -8.12
N LYS A 463 -34.76 -13.58 -8.24
CA LYS A 463 -33.88 -14.52 -8.91
C LYS A 463 -34.38 -14.84 -10.31
N CYS A 464 -33.51 -14.69 -11.28
CA CYS A 464 -33.75 -14.94 -12.70
C CYS A 464 -32.77 -16.01 -13.21
N ASN A 465 -33.15 -16.74 -14.25
CA ASN A 465 -32.23 -17.61 -14.98
C ASN A 465 -32.17 -17.14 -16.43
N ILE A 466 -31.02 -16.64 -16.85
CA ILE A 466 -30.83 -16.02 -18.16
C ILE A 466 -30.25 -17.07 -19.11
N SER A 467 -31.02 -17.39 -20.15
CA SER A 467 -30.56 -18.26 -21.25
C SER A 467 -30.33 -17.40 -22.50
N LYS A 468 -29.21 -17.61 -23.21
CA LYS A 468 -29.06 -17.02 -24.55
C LYS A 468 -30.04 -17.73 -25.47
N GLU A 469 -31.05 -17.03 -25.96
CA GLU A 469 -31.74 -17.47 -27.18
C GLU A 469 -30.71 -17.43 -28.32
N ILE A 470 -30.32 -18.61 -28.80
CA ILE A 470 -29.63 -18.71 -30.08
C ILE A 470 -30.65 -18.28 -31.13
N SER A 471 -30.48 -17.10 -31.71
CA SER A 471 -31.32 -16.64 -32.81
C SER A 471 -31.25 -17.68 -33.95
N PRO A 472 -32.38 -18.24 -34.42
CA PRO A 472 -32.38 -19.15 -35.56
C PRO A 472 -32.17 -18.34 -36.84
N GLY A 473 -30.91 -18.03 -37.18
CA GLY A 473 -30.60 -17.07 -38.24
C GLY A 473 -29.34 -17.30 -39.06
N GLU A 474 -28.35 -18.06 -38.59
CA GLU A 474 -27.15 -18.34 -39.39
C GLU A 474 -27.23 -19.72 -40.03
N LYS A 475 -27.91 -19.76 -41.19
CA LYS A 475 -27.72 -20.84 -42.15
C LYS A 475 -26.27 -20.82 -42.60
N THR A 476 -25.56 -21.89 -42.28
CA THR A 476 -24.32 -22.32 -42.90
C THR A 476 -24.46 -22.24 -44.43
N ILE A 477 -23.64 -21.40 -45.07
CA ILE A 477 -23.30 -21.57 -46.48
C ILE A 477 -21.98 -22.35 -46.46
N VAL A 478 -22.03 -23.51 -47.11
CA VAL A 478 -20.95 -24.49 -47.29
C VAL A 478 -19.76 -23.89 -48.01
#